data_AF-A0A1M6RM44-F1
#
_entry.id   AF-A0A1M6RM44-F1
#
_cell.length_a   1.000
_cell.length_b   1.000
_cell.length_c   1.000
_cell.angle_alpha   90.00
_cell.angle_beta   90.00
_cell.angle_gamma   90.00
#
_symmetry.space_group_name_H-M   'P 1'
#
loop_
_entity.id
_entity.type
_entity.pdbx_description
1 polymer ?
#
loop_
_entity_poly.entity_id
_entity_poly.type
_entity_poly.pdbx_seq_one_letter_code
_entity_poly.pdbx_strand_id
1 'polypeptide(L)' 'MIAESERGIDVRNRSVQPHGAVLARAADGVLELRVAGAVPLTEAATAFARVAEPGQRGRWLLLP' A
#
# COMPACT_ATOMS: atom_id res chain seq x y z
N MET A 1 -19.78 2.37 2.51
CA MET A 1 -20.03 1.94 3.91
C MET A 1 -19.01 2.66 4.78
N ILE A 2 -19.45 3.64 5.57
CA ILE A 2 -18.57 4.41 6.45
C ILE A 2 -18.41 3.55 7.71
N ALA A 3 -17.17 3.19 8.06
CA ALA A 3 -16.91 2.50 9.32
C ALA A 3 -17.26 3.45 10.47
N GLU A 4 -18.11 3.01 11.40
CA GLU A 4 -18.48 3.79 12.59
C GLU A 4 -17.22 4.09 13.44
N SER A 5 -17.12 5.32 13.94
CA SER A 5 -16.00 5.75 14.79
C SER A 5 -15.96 4.97 16.10
N GLU A 6 -15.04 4.00 16.23
CA GLU A 6 -14.73 3.44 17.53
C GLU A 6 -13.94 4.47 18.36
N ARG A 7 -14.46 4.83 19.55
CA ARG A 7 -13.84 5.72 20.55
C ARG A 7 -13.78 7.22 20.22
N GLY A 8 -14.66 7.71 19.34
CA GLY A 8 -14.69 9.14 18.97
C GLY A 8 -13.58 9.57 18.01
N ILE A 9 -12.91 8.61 17.37
CA ILE A 9 -11.86 8.85 16.37
C ILE A 9 -12.44 8.60 14.97
N ASP A 10 -12.33 9.59 14.08
CA ASP A 10 -12.76 9.47 12.69
C ASP A 10 -11.65 8.79 11.86
N VAL A 11 -11.92 7.57 11.41
CA VAL A 11 -10.99 6.77 10.60
C VAL A 11 -11.53 6.66 9.19
N ARG A 12 -10.77 7.17 8.21
CA ARG A 12 -11.15 7.14 6.79
C ARG A 12 -10.06 6.53 5.93
N ASN A 13 -10.45 5.62 5.04
CA ASN A 13 -9.56 5.12 4.00
C ASN A 13 -9.40 6.19 2.91
N ARG A 14 -8.16 6.59 2.63
CA ARG A 14 -7.79 7.51 1.54
C ARG A 14 -6.96 6.75 0.53
N SER A 15 -7.44 6.68 -0.71
CA SER A 15 -6.59 6.31 -1.85
C SER A 15 -5.82 7.55 -2.31
N VAL A 16 -4.51 7.43 -2.53
CA VAL A 16 -3.65 8.51 -2.97
C VAL A 16 -3.02 8.11 -4.29
N GLN A 17 -3.19 8.94 -5.32
CA GLN A 17 -2.53 8.73 -6.60
C GLN A 17 -1.03 9.04 -6.46
N PRO A 18 -0.14 8.15 -6.91
CA PRO A 18 1.29 8.39 -6.78
C PRO A 18 1.74 9.60 -7.60
N HIS A 19 2.60 10.43 -7.00
CA HIS A 19 3.18 11.60 -7.65
C HIS A 19 4.45 11.21 -8.42
N GLY A 20 4.49 11.51 -9.73
CA GLY A 20 5.59 11.09 -10.63
C GLY A 20 6.99 11.47 -10.14
N ALA A 21 7.21 12.72 -9.72
CA ALA A 21 8.51 13.16 -9.19
C ALA A 21 8.97 12.41 -7.93
N VAL A 22 8.04 11.94 -7.09
CA VAL A 22 8.35 11.16 -5.90
C VAL A 22 8.70 9.72 -6.29
N LEU A 23 8.04 9.17 -7.30
CA LEU A 23 8.37 7.86 -7.85
C LEU A 23 9.78 7.82 -8.44
N ALA A 24 10.20 8.87 -9.16
CA ALA A 24 11.53 8.96 -9.73
C ALA A 24 12.62 8.89 -8.65
N ARG A 25 12.50 9.71 -7.60
CA ARG A 25 13.44 9.68 -6.46
C ARG A 25 13.49 8.33 -5.74
N ALA A 26 12.40 7.58 -5.76
CA ALA A 26 12.35 6.25 -5.19
C ALA A 26 13.04 5.21 -6.08
N ALA A 27 12.94 5.34 -7.41
CA ALA A 27 13.68 4.53 -8.36
C ALA A 27 15.19 4.79 -8.29
N ASP A 28 15.60 6.03 -8.04
CA ASP A 28 17.00 6.44 -7.87
C ASP A 28 17.58 6.04 -6.49
N GLY A 29 16.79 5.39 -5.63
CA GLY A 29 17.21 5.01 -4.27
C GLY A 29 17.35 6.16 -3.28
N VAL A 30 16.99 7.40 -3.68
CA VAL A 30 17.02 8.59 -2.81
C VAL A 30 15.91 8.53 -1.76
N LEU A 31 14.79 7.88 -2.09
CA LEU A 31 13.71 7.61 -1.15
C LEU A 31 13.56 6.10 -0.97
N GLU A 32 13.80 5.66 0.27
CA GLU A 32 13.58 4.27 0.67
C GLU A 32 12.11 3.86 0.45
N LEU A 33 11.93 2.75 -0.28
CA LEU A 33 10.61 2.22 -0.55
C LEU A 33 10.11 1.46 0.68
N ARG A 34 8.95 1.85 1.20
CA ARG A 34 8.29 1.03 2.22
C ARG A 34 7.63 -0.17 1.56
N VAL A 35 8.22 -1.35 1.75
CA VAL A 35 7.65 -2.63 1.31
C VAL A 35 6.88 -3.25 2.47
N ALA A 36 5.60 -3.52 2.26
CA ALA A 36 4.73 -4.20 3.23
C ALA A 36 4.85 -5.74 3.12
N GLY A 37 5.20 -6.23 1.93
CA GLY A 37 5.46 -7.64 1.66
C GLY A 37 5.77 -7.87 0.19
N ALA A 38 6.21 -9.06 -0.15
CA ALA A 38 6.46 -9.49 -1.51
C ALA A 38 5.98 -10.94 -1.68
N VAL A 39 5.37 -11.24 -2.82
CA VAL A 39 4.93 -12.59 -3.20
C VAL A 39 5.33 -12.87 -4.65
N PRO A 40 5.46 -14.15 -5.05
CA PRO A 40 5.62 -14.51 -6.45
C PRO A 40 4.45 -13.99 -7.30
N LEU A 41 4.70 -13.73 -8.58
CA LEU A 41 3.66 -13.29 -9.53
C LEU A 41 2.50 -14.29 -9.61
N THR A 42 2.79 -15.58 -9.42
CA THR A 42 1.78 -16.65 -9.35
C THR A 42 0.80 -16.50 -8.18
N GLU A 43 1.14 -15.70 -7.17
CA GLU A 43 0.32 -15.40 -5.99
C GLU A 43 -0.25 -13.97 -6.00
N ALA A 44 -0.41 -13.37 -7.18
CA ALA A 44 -0.91 -11.99 -7.29
C ALA A 44 -2.24 -11.76 -6.54
N ALA A 45 -3.13 -12.75 -6.53
CA ALA A 45 -4.38 -12.70 -5.77
C ALA A 45 -4.15 -12.43 -4.27
N THR A 46 -3.11 -13.03 -3.67
CA THR A 46 -2.72 -12.83 -2.27
C THR A 46 -2.29 -11.38 -2.03
N ALA A 47 -1.47 -10.82 -2.92
CA ALA A 47 -1.05 -9.42 -2.80
C ALA A 47 -2.25 -8.46 -2.85
N PHE A 48 -3.21 -8.68 -3.76
CA PHE A 48 -4.41 -7.86 -3.85
C PHE A 48 -5.33 -8.03 -2.64
N ALA A 49 -5.49 -9.25 -2.13
CA ALA A 49 -6.23 -9.49 -0.90
C ALA A 49 -5.61 -8.72 0.28
N ARG A 50 -4.28 -8.74 0.40
CA ARG A 50 -3.55 -7.97 1.43
C ARG A 50 -3.78 -6.48 1.29
N VAL A 51 -3.64 -5.91 0.09
CA VAL A 51 -3.87 -4.47 -0.17
C VAL A 51 -5.28 -4.02 0.23
N ALA A 52 -6.28 -4.90 0.13
CA ALA A 52 -7.65 -4.60 0.54
C ALA A 52 -7.85 -4.59 2.07
N GLU A 53 -6.94 -5.18 2.84
CA GLU A 53 -7.00 -5.18 4.31
C GLU A 53 -6.66 -3.78 4.88
N PRO A 54 -7.35 -3.33 5.94
CA PRO A 54 -7.00 -2.10 6.62
C PRO A 54 -5.63 -2.22 7.31
N GLY A 55 -4.94 -1.08 7.47
CA GLY A 55 -3.69 -1.02 8.25
C GLY A 55 -2.42 -1.39 7.48
N GLN A 56 -2.53 -1.80 6.22
CA GLN A 56 -1.36 -2.00 5.37
C GLN A 56 -0.61 -0.67 5.13
N ARG A 57 0.69 -0.66 5.41
CA ARG A 57 1.56 0.51 5.23
C ARG A 57 2.73 0.16 4.34
N GLY A 58 2.66 0.56 3.08
CA GLY A 58 3.70 0.30 2.09
C GLY A 58 3.15 -0.45 0.88
N ARG A 59 4.05 -0.92 0.03
CA ARG A 59 3.72 -1.62 -1.22
C ARG A 59 3.81 -3.13 -1.04
N TRP A 60 2.86 -3.84 -1.62
CA TRP A 60 3.00 -5.27 -1.89
C TRP A 60 3.63 -5.44 -3.27
N LEU A 61 4.75 -6.16 -3.33
CA LEU A 61 5.49 -6.39 -4.57
C LEU A 61 5.15 -7.75 -5.15
N LEU A 62 5.03 -7.80 -6.48
CA LEU A 62 4.98 -9.05 -7.24
C LEU A 62 6.37 -9.30 -7.80
N LEU A 63 6.95 -10.42 -7.43
CA LEU A 63 8.26 -10.84 -7.91
C LEU A 63 8.09 -11.77 -9.12
N PRO A 64 8.94 -11.65 -10.15
CA PRO A 64 8.92 -12.55 -11.30
C PRO A 64 9.01 -14.03 -10.93
#